data_AF-A0A8H5AKG0-F1
#
_entry.id   AF-A0A8H5AKG0-F1
#
_cell.length_a   1.000
_cell.length_b   1.000
_cell.length_c   1.000
_cell.angle_alpha   90.00
_cell.angle_beta   90.00
_cell.angle_gamma   90.00
#
_symmetry.space_group_name_H-M   'P 1'
#
loop_
_entity.id
_entity.type
_entity.pdbx_description
1 polymer ?
#
loop_
_entity_poly.entity_id
_entity_poly.type
_entity_poly.pdbx_seq_one_letter_code
_entity_poly.pdbx_strand_id
1 'polypeptide(L)'
;MNRQQRPNLKNGVDLQLQSAFNDGNWAAVIRLAEKRARTFNDQYYEIVKICAESQLDDPSSKFAAITAIDKYVREGTVVKDVDAIDLLEWASQGLNSEEDFPETLGPLRARLVKATPKDKIGASRCLESCLLHWDLVSAQQVWKALLLRGDID
;
A
#
# COMPACT_ATOMS: atom_id res chain seq x y z
N MET A 1 8.25 7.62 -18.44
CA MET A 1 7.83 6.92 -17.21
C MET A 1 6.43 6.39 -17.43
N ASN A 2 6.26 5.08 -17.50
CA ASN A 2 4.92 4.47 -17.53
C ASN A 2 4.26 4.81 -16.18
N ARG A 3 3.17 5.59 -16.20
CA ARG A 3 2.28 5.66 -15.04
C ARG A 3 1.81 4.23 -14.79
N GLN A 4 2.20 3.62 -13.69
CA GLN A 4 1.66 2.33 -13.30
C GLN A 4 0.15 2.46 -13.23
N GLN A 5 -0.56 1.49 -13.80
CA GLN A 5 -2.00 1.49 -13.85
C GLN A 5 -2.56 1.57 -12.42
N ARG A 6 -3.61 2.38 -12.22
CA ARG A 6 -4.32 2.46 -10.94
C ARG A 6 -4.70 1.05 -10.48
N PRO A 7 -4.34 0.65 -9.24
CA PRO A 7 -4.67 -0.68 -8.74
C PRO A 7 -6.18 -0.83 -8.54
N ASN A 8 -6.67 -2.06 -8.51
CA ASN A 8 -8.03 -2.33 -8.06
C ASN A 8 -8.09 -2.27 -6.53
N LEU A 9 -9.25 -1.91 -5.98
CA LEU A 9 -9.46 -2.09 -4.54
C LEU A 9 -9.60 -3.59 -4.24
N LYS A 10 -9.30 -3.98 -3.00
CA LYS A 10 -9.40 -5.36 -2.55
C LYS A 10 -10.79 -5.94 -2.76
N ASN A 11 -10.85 -7.26 -2.92
CA ASN A 11 -12.10 -8.00 -3.04
C ASN A 11 -13.00 -7.76 -1.80
N GLY A 12 -14.30 -7.60 -2.03
CA GLY A 12 -15.29 -7.37 -0.97
C GLY A 12 -15.54 -5.90 -0.63
N VAL A 13 -14.81 -4.96 -1.24
CA VAL A 13 -15.22 -3.55 -1.26
C VAL A 13 -16.56 -3.43 -2.00
N ASP A 14 -17.45 -2.58 -1.49
CA ASP A 14 -18.76 -2.39 -2.10
C ASP A 14 -18.67 -1.71 -3.46
N LEU A 15 -19.66 -2.00 -4.31
CA LEU A 15 -19.71 -1.50 -5.68
C LEU A 15 -19.68 0.03 -5.77
N GLN A 16 -20.24 0.73 -4.78
CA GLN A 16 -20.28 2.20 -4.79
C GLN A 16 -18.88 2.79 -4.60
N LEU A 17 -18.12 2.29 -3.63
CA LEU A 17 -16.73 2.71 -3.42
C LEU A 17 -15.83 2.29 -4.59
N GLN A 18 -16.01 1.08 -5.11
CA GLN A 18 -15.26 0.59 -6.27
C GLN A 18 -15.51 1.45 -7.52
N SER A 19 -16.76 1.78 -7.83
CA SER A 19 -17.09 2.64 -8.99
C SER A 19 -16.50 4.02 -8.82
N ALA A 20 -16.70 4.66 -7.66
CA ALA A 20 -16.16 6.01 -7.40
C ALA A 20 -14.63 6.05 -7.55
N PHE A 21 -13.93 5.01 -7.10
CA PHE A 21 -12.48 4.89 -7.22
C PHE A 21 -12.04 4.73 -8.68
N ASN A 22 -12.76 3.94 -9.48
CA ASN A 22 -12.47 3.76 -10.90
C ASN A 22 -12.77 5.03 -11.70
N ASP A 23 -13.84 5.74 -11.36
CA ASP A 23 -14.25 6.98 -12.01
C ASP A 23 -13.34 8.16 -11.64
N GLY A 24 -12.44 7.99 -10.66
CA GLY A 24 -11.58 9.08 -10.15
C GLY A 24 -12.37 10.15 -9.38
N ASN A 25 -13.56 9.80 -8.88
CA ASN A 25 -14.37 10.69 -8.06
C ASN A 25 -13.83 10.72 -6.61
N TRP A 26 -12.68 11.36 -6.42
CA TRP A 26 -11.92 11.32 -5.17
C TRP A 26 -12.70 11.85 -3.97
N ALA A 27 -13.50 12.90 -4.14
CA ALA A 27 -14.37 13.41 -3.10
C ALA A 27 -15.38 12.36 -2.61
N ALA A 28 -15.96 11.57 -3.53
CA ALA A 28 -16.85 10.48 -3.16
C ALA A 28 -16.09 9.32 -2.48
N VAL A 29 -14.90 8.97 -2.99
CA VAL A 29 -14.05 7.92 -2.40
C VAL A 29 -13.69 8.26 -0.96
N ILE A 30 -13.21 9.48 -0.69
CA ILE A 30 -12.84 9.96 0.65
C ILE A 30 -14.01 9.76 1.62
N ARG A 31 -15.19 10.27 1.27
CA ARG A 31 -16.39 10.17 2.12
C ARG A 31 -16.81 8.73 2.38
N LEU A 32 -16.79 7.87 1.35
CA LEU A 32 -17.20 6.47 1.46
C LEU A 32 -16.19 5.66 2.27
N ALA A 33 -14.90 5.81 1.99
CA ALA A 33 -13.82 5.15 2.70
C ALA A 33 -13.78 5.58 4.17
N GLU A 34 -13.92 6.87 4.47
CA GLU A 34 -13.96 7.37 5.85
C GLU A 34 -15.17 6.80 6.64
N LYS A 35 -16.34 6.73 6.02
CA LYS A 35 -17.51 6.09 6.64
C LYS A 35 -17.21 4.62 6.97
N ARG A 36 -16.57 3.90 6.05
CA ARG A 36 -16.23 2.48 6.23
C ARG A 36 -15.16 2.24 7.27
N ALA A 37 -14.13 3.08 7.28
CA ALA A 37 -13.09 3.03 8.28
C ALA A 37 -13.66 3.20 9.69
N ARG A 38 -14.57 4.17 9.90
CA ARG A 38 -15.28 4.33 11.18
C ARG A 38 -16.17 3.15 11.54
N THR A 39 -16.90 2.59 10.57
CA THR A 39 -17.84 1.49 10.81
C THR A 39 -17.14 0.17 11.13
N PHE A 40 -16.05 -0.14 10.43
CA PHE A 40 -15.35 -1.42 10.54
C PHE A 40 -14.07 -1.37 11.37
N ASN A 41 -13.60 -0.17 11.72
CA ASN A 41 -12.30 0.06 12.35
C ASN A 41 -11.16 -0.64 11.59
N ASP A 42 -11.20 -0.56 10.25
CA ASP A 42 -10.30 -1.28 9.35
C ASP A 42 -9.32 -0.29 8.70
N GLN A 43 -8.04 -0.53 8.95
CA GLN A 43 -6.90 0.24 8.44
C GLN A 43 -6.91 0.36 6.91
N TYR A 44 -7.41 -0.66 6.20
CA TYR A 44 -7.47 -0.62 4.74
C TYR A 44 -8.28 0.58 4.23
N TYR A 45 -9.44 0.85 4.83
CA TYR A 45 -10.28 1.96 4.39
C TYR A 45 -9.70 3.33 4.76
N GLU A 46 -8.96 3.43 5.87
CA GLU A 46 -8.18 4.65 6.16
C GLU A 46 -7.10 4.88 5.08
N ILE A 47 -6.42 3.82 4.63
CA ILE A 47 -5.43 3.92 3.56
C ILE A 47 -6.08 4.30 2.23
N VAL A 48 -7.24 3.72 1.87
CA VAL A 48 -7.99 4.13 0.67
C VAL A 48 -8.35 5.62 0.72
N LYS A 49 -8.78 6.11 1.88
CA LYS A 49 -9.07 7.54 2.09
C LYS A 49 -7.82 8.39 1.87
N ILE A 50 -6.70 8.07 2.52
CA ILE A 50 -5.42 8.77 2.39
C ILE A 50 -4.96 8.81 0.92
N CYS A 51 -5.07 7.67 0.22
CA CYS A 51 -4.72 7.59 -1.19
C CYS A 51 -5.64 8.47 -2.03
N ALA A 52 -6.94 8.51 -1.77
CA ALA A 52 -7.87 9.39 -2.48
C ALA A 52 -7.61 10.88 -2.19
N GLU A 53 -7.25 11.24 -0.95
CA GLU A 53 -6.83 12.60 -0.58
C GLU A 53 -5.62 13.02 -1.41
N SER A 54 -4.61 12.15 -1.58
CA SER A 54 -3.43 12.43 -2.40
C SER A 54 -3.70 12.75 -3.87
N GLN A 55 -4.89 12.41 -4.37
CA GLN A 55 -5.29 12.67 -5.76
C GLN A 55 -6.05 13.99 -5.94
N LEU A 56 -6.31 14.74 -4.86
CA LEU A 56 -6.89 16.07 -4.96
C LEU A 56 -5.88 17.08 -5.52
N ASP A 57 -6.40 18.10 -6.21
CA ASP A 57 -5.56 19.11 -6.86
C ASP A 57 -4.96 20.15 -5.90
N ASP A 58 -5.28 20.09 -4.61
CA ASP A 58 -4.71 21.01 -3.63
C ASP A 58 -3.28 20.59 -3.20
N PRO A 59 -2.34 21.56 -3.04
CA PRO A 59 -0.94 21.24 -2.77
C PRO A 59 -0.68 20.44 -1.49
N SER A 60 -1.49 20.64 -0.45
CA SER A 60 -1.34 19.95 0.83
C SER A 60 -1.72 18.47 0.72
N SER A 61 -2.84 18.17 0.07
CA SER A 61 -3.34 16.81 -0.01
C SER A 61 -2.44 15.91 -0.84
N LYS A 62 -1.75 16.45 -1.87
CA LYS A 62 -0.80 15.69 -2.72
C LYS A 62 0.24 14.89 -1.93
N PHE A 63 0.66 15.36 -0.77
CA PHE A 63 1.66 14.67 0.07
C PHE A 63 1.06 13.72 1.13
N ALA A 64 -0.26 13.54 1.16
CA ALA A 64 -0.93 12.72 2.17
C ALA A 64 -0.40 11.28 2.20
N ALA A 65 -0.21 10.65 1.02
CA ALA A 65 0.29 9.28 0.93
C ALA A 65 1.71 9.12 1.48
N ILE A 66 2.65 10.00 1.08
CA ILE A 66 4.04 9.96 1.60
C ILE A 66 4.08 10.23 3.09
N THR A 67 3.31 11.20 3.56
CA THR A 67 3.23 11.53 5.00
C THR A 67 2.76 10.32 5.81
N ALA A 68 1.78 9.57 5.28
CA ALA A 68 1.32 8.34 5.90
C ALA A 68 2.36 7.22 5.87
N ILE A 69 3.07 7.04 4.74
CA ILE A 69 4.15 6.05 4.61
C ILE A 69 5.26 6.33 5.63
N ASP A 70 5.77 7.57 5.69
CA ASP A 70 6.80 7.98 6.66
C ASP A 70 6.35 7.71 8.10
N LYS A 71 5.11 8.07 8.43
CA LYS A 71 4.53 7.77 9.75
C LYS A 71 4.53 6.26 10.03
N TYR A 72 4.04 5.44 9.11
CA TYR A 72 3.97 3.99 9.29
C TYR A 72 5.35 3.34 9.40
N VAL A 73 6.37 3.87 8.72
CA VAL A 73 7.75 3.44 8.88
C VAL A 73 8.27 3.78 10.26
N ARG A 74 8.22 5.06 10.63
CA ARG A 74 8.74 5.57 11.90
C ARG A 74 8.08 4.94 13.12
N GLU A 75 6.77 4.68 13.07
CA GLU A 75 6.01 4.06 14.16
C GLU A 75 6.12 2.52 14.18
N GLY A 76 6.80 1.90 13.20
CA GLY A 76 6.86 0.45 13.13
C GLY A 76 5.50 -0.21 12.82
N THR A 77 4.52 0.54 12.31
CA THR A 77 3.17 0.05 11.98
C THR A 77 3.18 -1.14 11.02
N VAL A 78 2.48 -2.21 11.36
CA VAL A 78 2.22 -3.31 10.41
C VAL A 78 0.97 -2.95 9.60
N VAL A 79 1.16 -2.60 8.32
CA VAL A 79 0.04 -2.51 7.36
C VAL A 79 -0.32 -3.94 6.99
N LYS A 80 -1.54 -4.37 7.37
CA LYS A 80 -1.92 -5.80 7.38
C LYS A 80 -2.40 -6.37 6.05
N ASP A 81 -2.44 -5.54 5.01
CA ASP A 81 -3.12 -5.84 3.75
C ASP A 81 -2.22 -5.40 2.60
N VAL A 82 -1.88 -6.34 1.71
CA VAL A 82 -0.98 -6.08 0.57
C VAL A 82 -1.62 -5.11 -0.42
N ASP A 83 -2.94 -5.16 -0.61
CA ASP A 83 -3.66 -4.24 -1.50
C ASP A 83 -3.58 -2.80 -0.96
N ALA A 84 -3.51 -2.63 0.36
CA ALA A 84 -3.30 -1.32 0.97
C ALA A 84 -1.89 -0.78 0.73
N ILE A 85 -0.86 -1.63 0.78
CA ILE A 85 0.53 -1.20 0.48
C ILE A 85 0.66 -0.85 -1.01
N ASP A 86 0.04 -1.63 -1.90
CA ASP A 86 0.04 -1.35 -3.34
C ASP A 86 -0.69 -0.03 -3.66
N LEU A 87 -1.76 0.30 -2.91
CA LEU A 87 -2.42 1.61 -3.00
C LEU A 87 -1.50 2.76 -2.57
N LEU A 88 -0.77 2.60 -1.47
CA LEU A 88 0.20 3.60 -1.01
C LEU A 88 1.34 3.79 -2.01
N GLU A 89 1.87 2.70 -2.56
CA GLU A 89 2.88 2.75 -3.62
C GLU A 89 2.34 3.54 -4.82
N TRP A 90 1.15 3.19 -5.31
CA TRP A 90 0.51 3.91 -6.42
C TRP A 90 0.30 5.40 -6.12
N ALA A 91 -0.22 5.72 -4.95
CA ALA A 91 -0.53 7.10 -4.55
C ALA A 91 0.72 7.97 -4.34
N SER A 92 1.87 7.36 -4.07
CA SER A 92 3.16 8.06 -3.85
C SER A 92 4.01 8.23 -5.11
N GLN A 93 3.55 7.74 -6.27
CA GLN A 93 4.31 7.78 -7.51
C GLN A 93 4.66 9.20 -7.96
N GLY A 94 5.92 9.39 -8.37
CA GLY A 94 6.42 10.67 -8.83
C GLY A 94 6.67 11.69 -7.71
N LEU A 95 6.44 11.31 -6.46
CA LEU A 95 6.72 12.14 -5.29
C LEU A 95 7.90 11.59 -4.45
N ASN A 96 8.14 10.28 -4.48
CA ASN A 96 9.37 9.64 -3.98
C ASN A 96 10.30 9.28 -5.13
N SER A 97 11.61 9.38 -4.89
CA SER A 97 12.60 8.81 -5.78
C SER A 97 12.68 7.28 -5.59
N GLU A 98 13.17 6.55 -6.59
CA GLU A 98 13.39 5.10 -6.48
C GLU A 98 14.38 4.76 -5.35
N GLU A 99 15.33 5.67 -5.07
CA GLU A 99 16.32 5.52 -3.99
C GLU A 99 15.69 5.59 -2.59
N ASP A 100 14.50 6.18 -2.45
CA ASP A 100 13.78 6.28 -1.16
C ASP A 100 13.00 5.00 -0.83
N PHE A 101 12.82 4.08 -1.79
CA PHE A 101 12.01 2.87 -1.58
C PHE A 101 12.47 2.00 -0.39
N PRO A 102 13.78 1.75 -0.18
CA PRO A 102 14.28 0.98 0.95
C PRO A 102 14.03 1.60 2.32
N GLU A 103 13.78 2.92 2.38
CA GLU A 103 13.49 3.64 3.62
C GLU A 103 11.99 3.86 3.82
N THR A 104 11.17 3.57 2.81
CA THR A 104 9.73 3.90 2.79
C THR A 104 8.85 2.66 2.65
N LEU A 105 8.59 2.22 1.41
CA LEU A 105 7.66 1.12 1.12
C LEU A 105 8.28 -0.27 1.37
N GLY A 106 9.57 -0.44 1.12
CA GLY A 106 10.29 -1.70 1.36
C GLY A 106 10.11 -2.25 2.79
N PRO A 107 10.34 -1.44 3.84
CA PRO A 107 10.13 -1.83 5.22
C PRO A 107 8.67 -2.19 5.54
N LEU A 108 7.69 -1.56 4.90
CA LEU A 108 6.27 -1.91 5.08
C LEU A 108 5.97 -3.29 4.50
N ARG A 109 6.48 -3.58 3.29
CA ARG A 109 6.34 -4.88 2.62
C ARG A 109 6.99 -6.01 3.42
N ALA A 110 8.22 -5.82 3.87
CA ALA A 110 8.93 -6.80 4.69
C ALA A 110 8.19 -7.10 6.02
N ARG A 111 7.64 -6.07 6.68
CA ARG A 111 6.85 -6.24 7.90
C ARG A 111 5.54 -6.99 7.68
N LEU A 112 4.82 -6.69 6.59
CA LEU A 112 3.60 -7.42 6.22
C LEU A 112 3.90 -8.92 6.10
N VAL A 113 4.87 -9.29 5.26
CA VAL A 113 5.17 -10.71 5.01
C VAL A 113 5.62 -11.42 6.29
N LYS A 114 6.41 -10.74 7.13
CA LYS A 114 6.79 -11.29 8.45
C LYS A 114 5.58 -11.51 9.36
N ALA A 115 4.57 -10.65 9.29
CA ALA A 115 3.34 -10.77 10.08
C ALA A 115 2.36 -11.81 9.52
N THR A 116 2.33 -12.01 8.21
CA THR A 116 1.41 -12.92 7.50
C THR A 116 2.15 -13.90 6.57
N PRO A 117 3.08 -14.73 7.08
CA PRO A 117 3.97 -15.54 6.24
C PRO A 117 3.26 -16.62 5.42
N LYS A 118 2.02 -16.96 5.78
CA LYS A 118 1.20 -17.95 5.05
C LYS A 118 0.56 -17.38 3.78
N ASP A 119 0.50 -16.06 3.65
CA ASP A 119 -0.03 -15.41 2.46
C ASP A 119 1.04 -15.38 1.37
N LYS A 120 1.15 -16.50 0.63
CA LYS A 120 2.13 -16.64 -0.46
C LYS A 120 1.89 -15.63 -1.58
N ILE A 121 0.63 -15.29 -1.86
CA ILE A 121 0.27 -14.33 -2.92
C ILE A 121 0.75 -12.93 -2.52
N GLY A 122 0.42 -12.48 -1.30
CA GLY A 122 0.89 -11.20 -0.77
C GLY A 122 2.41 -11.14 -0.67
N ALA A 123 3.05 -12.24 -0.28
CA ALA A 123 4.51 -12.31 -0.21
C ALA A 123 5.19 -12.21 -1.58
N SER A 124 4.67 -12.90 -2.61
CA SER A 124 5.17 -12.78 -3.98
C SER A 124 5.05 -11.34 -4.50
N ARG A 125 3.88 -10.70 -4.32
CA ARG A 125 3.67 -9.28 -4.70
C ARG A 125 4.67 -8.34 -4.00
N CYS A 126 4.89 -8.57 -2.70
CA CYS A 126 5.88 -7.80 -1.95
C CYS A 126 7.31 -8.01 -2.48
N LEU A 127 7.69 -9.25 -2.79
CA LEU A 127 9.01 -9.56 -3.34
C LEU A 127 9.19 -8.93 -4.73
N GLU A 128 8.20 -9.08 -5.61
CA GLU A 128 8.19 -8.51 -6.95
C GLU A 128 8.36 -6.99 -6.91
N SER A 129 7.59 -6.29 -6.07
CA SER A 129 7.72 -4.83 -5.92
C SER A 129 9.12 -4.44 -5.40
N CYS A 130 9.65 -5.09 -4.36
CA CYS A 130 11.01 -4.80 -3.88
C CYS A 130 12.07 -5.01 -4.97
N LEU A 131 11.94 -6.05 -5.80
CA LEU A 131 12.88 -6.32 -6.90
C LEU A 131 12.74 -5.28 -8.03
N LEU A 132 11.53 -4.84 -8.36
CA LEU A 132 11.28 -3.81 -9.37
C LEU A 132 11.93 -2.47 -9.00
N HIS A 133 11.98 -2.14 -7.70
CA HIS A 133 12.62 -0.93 -7.18
C HIS A 133 14.07 -1.12 -6.76
N TRP A 134 14.69 -2.25 -7.10
CA TRP A 134 16.08 -2.57 -6.71
C TRP A 134 16.37 -2.55 -5.19
N ASP A 135 15.34 -2.67 -4.37
CA ASP A 135 15.47 -2.80 -2.92
C ASP A 135 15.81 -4.24 -2.53
N LEU A 136 17.09 -4.59 -2.73
CA LEU A 136 17.63 -5.91 -2.42
C LEU A 136 17.59 -6.21 -0.91
N VAL A 137 17.59 -5.18 -0.06
CA VAL A 137 17.56 -5.33 1.41
C VAL A 137 16.20 -5.84 1.84
N SER A 138 15.12 -5.17 1.45
CA SER A 138 13.77 -5.63 1.79
C SER A 138 13.39 -6.89 1.03
N ALA A 139 13.84 -7.06 -0.22
CA ALA A 139 13.64 -8.32 -0.96
C ALA A 139 14.24 -9.52 -0.21
N GLN A 140 15.47 -9.38 0.31
CA GLN A 140 16.09 -10.42 1.12
C GLN A 140 15.31 -10.70 2.41
N GLN A 141 14.76 -9.67 3.06
CA GLN A 141 13.94 -9.84 4.26
C GLN A 141 12.63 -10.59 3.97
N VAL A 142 11.94 -10.23 2.88
CA VAL A 142 10.74 -10.93 2.40
C VAL A 142 11.05 -12.39 2.09
N TRP A 143 12.12 -12.64 1.34
CA TRP A 143 12.57 -14.00 0.99
C TRP A 143 12.90 -14.84 2.23
N LYS A 144 13.64 -14.29 3.19
CA LYS A 144 13.95 -14.98 4.45
C LYS A 144 12.68 -15.33 5.24
N ALA A 145 11.69 -14.42 5.27
CA ALA A 145 10.42 -14.68 5.95
C ALA A 145 9.65 -15.85 5.32
N LEU A 146 9.79 -16.08 4.00
CA LEU A 146 9.23 -17.24 3.31
C LEU A 146 10.00 -18.54 3.61
N LEU A 147 11.33 -18.49 3.65
CA LEU A 147 12.17 -19.68 3.85
C LEU A 147 12.12 -20.24 5.28
N LEU A 148 12.08 -19.39 6.31
CA LEU A 148 12.17 -19.80 7.71
C LEU A 148 10.97 -20.65 8.21
N ARG A 149 10.02 -20.97 7.34
CA ARG A 149 8.79 -21.72 7.67
C ARG A 149 8.58 -23.00 6.83
N GLY A 150 9.51 -23.35 5.92
CA GLY A 150 9.47 -24.61 5.16
C GLY A 150 8.46 -24.64 4.01
N ASP A 151 8.20 -23.49 3.38
CA ASP A 151 7.11 -23.32 2.40
C ASP A 151 7.55 -23.31 0.93
N ILE A 152 8.82 -23.66 0.67
CA ILE A 152 9.40 -23.83 -0.67
C ILE A 152 9.98 -25.25 -0.74
N ASP A 153 9.21 -26.15 -1.34
CA ASP A 153 9.68 -27.43 -1.89
C ASP A 153 10.04 -27.23 -3.37
#